data_AF-A0A970TW97-F1
#
_entry.id   AF-A0A970TW97-F1
#
_cell.length_a   1.000
_cell.length_b   1.000
_cell.length_c   1.000
_cell.angle_alpha   90.00
_cell.angle_beta   90.00
_cell.angle_gamma   90.00
#
_symmetry.space_group_name_H-M   'P 1'
#
loop_
_entity.id
_entity.type
_entity.pdbx_description
1 polymer ?
#
loop_
_entity_poly.entity_id
_entity_poly.type
_entity_poly.pdbx_seq_one_letter_code
_entity_poly.pdbx_strand_id
1 'polypeptide(L)'
;MTKKFQTNEEPIRLCPTCRMSISALATRCRYCGEEVSRPRKEQPTYTVSDLGGESQGTYTVSSSVTDALESFMMEERVQVATEEQERIEAEQRSLSGRLRRLVGKPVKEPDPTNVDLRMGKMDIDSISLSSPATRSSTSVRRPRRSVWSHPALWIVLVPIFLIMMYFLADALWTGLHGNQNGAYVLTDSRFSNRALEQLIEDGDYVAAHETALLALKASDTAENRSIADEVRKRCIDEIKAKAYAVPFDMEQLRIASREISQIGHKDRDPEIRQLMDAVNREVGYFYFILQKIDLTNASATFRLNNPSTTEKEEEVQEGDLFQQRFLVTRILSDSVALRDTASERAGTELISRRMEAVTAY
;
A
#
# COMPACT_ATOMS: atom_id res chain seq x y z
N MET A 1 29.53 -4.69 49.77
CA MET A 1 29.67 -5.30 48.43
C MET A 1 28.31 -5.83 48.01
N THR A 2 27.54 -5.04 47.26
CA THR A 2 26.24 -5.43 46.70
C THR A 2 26.25 -5.01 45.23
N LYS A 3 26.42 -5.98 44.32
CA LYS A 3 26.31 -5.75 42.87
C LYS A 3 24.85 -5.46 42.55
N LYS A 4 24.54 -4.23 42.16
CA LYS A 4 23.28 -3.89 41.50
C LYS A 4 23.28 -4.56 40.12
N PHE A 5 22.47 -5.59 39.93
CA PHE A 5 22.11 -6.10 38.61
C PHE A 5 21.24 -5.03 37.94
N GLN A 6 21.76 -4.38 36.90
CA GLN A 6 20.91 -3.67 35.94
C GLN A 6 20.11 -4.74 35.22
N THR A 7 18.79 -4.71 35.39
CA THR A 7 17.84 -5.49 34.60
C THR A 7 17.88 -4.94 33.18
N ASN A 8 18.73 -5.54 32.33
CA ASN A 8 18.62 -5.39 30.89
C ASN A 8 17.26 -5.97 30.51
N GLU A 9 16.31 -5.11 30.13
CA GLU A 9 15.05 -5.54 29.55
C GLU A 9 15.38 -6.28 28.25
N GLU A 10 15.25 -7.60 28.28
CA GLU A 10 15.42 -8.42 27.09
C GLU A 10 14.33 -8.02 26.08
N PRO A 11 14.67 -7.78 24.80
CA PRO A 11 13.67 -7.46 23.79
C PRO A 11 12.61 -8.57 23.75
N ILE A 12 11.34 -8.17 23.71
CA ILE A 12 10.19 -9.08 23.73
C ILE A 12 9.65 -9.23 22.30
N ARG A 13 9.29 -10.44 21.90
CA ARG A 13 8.57 -10.75 20.65
C ARG A 13 7.30 -11.53 20.94
N LEU A 14 6.38 -11.61 19.97
CA LEU A 14 5.17 -12.42 20.09
C LEU A 14 5.42 -13.84 19.56
N CYS A 15 4.88 -14.85 20.25
CA CYS A 15 4.87 -16.23 19.74
C CYS A 15 4.04 -16.31 18.44
N PRO A 16 4.53 -16.95 17.37
CA PRO A 16 3.80 -17.04 16.09
C PRO A 16 2.50 -17.84 16.21
N THR A 17 2.43 -18.84 17.10
CA THR A 17 1.24 -19.68 17.29
C THR A 17 0.22 -19.02 18.22
N CYS A 18 0.63 -18.65 19.44
CA CYS A 18 -0.31 -18.24 20.50
C CYS A 18 -0.35 -16.72 20.76
N ARG A 19 0.46 -15.93 20.05
CA ARG A 19 0.55 -14.46 20.17
C ARG A 19 0.84 -13.91 21.57
N MET A 20 1.35 -14.74 22.48
CA MET A 20 1.78 -14.30 23.82
C MET A 20 3.22 -13.76 23.78
N SER A 21 3.55 -12.83 24.67
CA SER A 21 4.89 -12.24 24.78
C SER A 21 5.93 -13.26 25.24
N ILE A 22 7.02 -13.38 24.50
CA ILE A 22 8.17 -14.24 24.78
C ILE A 22 9.46 -13.44 24.61
N SER A 23 10.53 -13.82 25.33
CA SER A 23 11.86 -13.24 25.12
C SER A 23 12.30 -13.44 23.67
N ALA A 24 12.95 -12.45 23.06
CA ALA A 24 13.48 -12.55 21.69
C ALA A 24 14.49 -13.70 21.54
N LEU A 25 15.15 -14.08 22.63
CA LEU A 25 16.10 -15.19 22.67
C LEU A 25 15.45 -16.55 22.97
N ALA A 26 14.15 -16.59 23.26
CA ALA A 26 13.44 -17.83 23.57
C ALA A 26 13.32 -18.73 22.33
N THR A 27 13.78 -19.98 22.47
CA THR A 27 13.66 -21.04 21.45
C THR A 27 12.38 -21.87 21.59
N ARG A 28 11.65 -21.73 22.70
CA ARG A 28 10.35 -22.37 22.94
C ARG A 28 9.40 -21.39 23.63
N CYS A 29 8.14 -21.42 23.25
CA CYS A 29 7.11 -20.62 23.90
C CYS A 29 6.79 -21.17 25.29
N ARG A 30 6.81 -20.30 26.32
CA ARG A 30 6.46 -20.71 27.69
C ARG A 30 4.97 -21.06 27.85
N TYR A 31 4.12 -20.54 26.96
CA TYR A 31 2.66 -20.70 27.06
C TYR A 31 2.15 -21.91 26.27
N CYS A 32 2.52 -22.04 24.99
CA CYS A 32 2.05 -23.16 24.13
C CYS A 32 3.06 -24.29 23.94
N GLY A 33 4.32 -24.14 24.38
CA GLY A 33 5.35 -25.17 24.26
C GLY A 33 6.00 -25.29 22.87
N GLU A 34 5.50 -24.57 21.87
CA GLU A 34 5.97 -24.68 20.49
C GLU A 34 7.39 -24.11 20.30
N GLU A 35 8.18 -24.77 19.44
CA GLU A 35 9.53 -24.34 19.10
C GLU A 35 9.48 -23.12 18.18
N VAL A 36 10.07 -22.02 18.65
CA VAL A 36 10.13 -20.77 17.91
C VAL A 36 11.52 -20.62 17.32
N SER A 37 11.61 -20.44 16.00
CA SER A 37 12.88 -20.27 15.30
C SER A 37 13.71 -19.12 15.91
N ARG A 38 15.02 -19.32 16.00
CA ARG A 38 15.97 -18.30 16.47
C ARG A 38 15.93 -17.13 15.48
N PRO A 39 15.75 -15.87 15.94
CA PRO A 39 15.84 -14.72 15.05
C PRO A 39 17.17 -14.77 14.31
N ARG A 40 17.13 -14.71 12.97
CA ARG A 40 18.35 -14.48 12.20
C ARG A 40 18.90 -13.13 12.68
N LYS A 41 20.14 -13.09 13.16
CA LYS A 41 20.82 -11.81 13.42
C LYS A 41 20.73 -11.01 12.14
N GLU A 42 19.93 -9.96 12.13
CA GLU A 42 19.94 -8.99 11.05
C GLU A 42 21.38 -8.48 10.94
N GLN A 43 21.96 -8.59 9.74
CA GLN A 43 23.28 -8.04 9.51
C GLN A 43 23.19 -6.53 9.77
N PRO A 44 24.08 -5.96 10.59
CA PRO A 44 24.05 -4.52 10.83
C PRO A 44 24.29 -3.81 9.48
N THR A 45 23.26 -3.14 8.99
CA THR A 45 23.37 -2.19 7.88
C THR A 45 24.00 -0.92 8.42
N TYR A 46 25.31 -0.78 8.24
CA TYR A 46 26.01 0.45 8.60
C TYR A 46 25.52 1.59 7.69
N THR A 47 25.01 2.65 8.31
CA THR A 47 24.65 3.87 7.60
C THR A 47 25.90 4.70 7.32
N VAL A 48 25.82 5.65 6.37
CA VAL A 48 26.95 6.52 5.99
C VAL A 48 27.54 7.28 7.19
N SER A 49 26.73 7.51 8.24
CA SER A 49 27.18 8.08 9.51
C SER A 49 28.14 7.18 10.31
N ASP A 50 28.00 5.86 10.21
CA ASP A 50 28.88 4.90 10.91
C ASP A 50 30.24 4.72 10.20
N LEU A 51 30.32 5.17 8.94
CA LEU A 51 31.54 5.14 8.13
C LEU A 51 32.39 6.42 8.25
N GLY A 52 32.06 7.32 9.17
CA GLY A 52 32.87 8.51 9.45
C GLY A 52 32.71 9.66 8.44
N GLY A 53 31.55 9.76 7.79
CA GLY A 53 31.20 10.95 7.00
C GLY A 53 31.09 12.19 7.88
N GLU A 54 31.78 13.26 7.52
CA GLU A 54 31.71 14.57 8.19
C GLU A 54 30.25 15.02 8.32
N SER A 55 29.81 15.25 9.55
CA SER A 55 28.53 15.90 9.84
C SER A 55 28.78 17.37 10.13
N GLN A 56 28.02 18.23 9.45
CA GLN A 56 27.98 19.70 9.54
C GLN A 56 28.86 20.50 8.57
N GLY A 57 28.64 20.30 7.28
CA GLY A 57 28.52 21.45 6.37
C GLY A 57 27.04 21.71 6.15
N THR A 58 26.53 22.89 6.52
CA THR A 58 25.19 23.32 6.10
C THR A 58 25.20 23.32 4.58
N TYR A 59 24.64 22.29 3.95
CA TYR A 59 24.52 22.21 2.50
C TYR A 59 23.47 23.25 2.08
N THR A 60 23.92 24.50 1.90
CA THR A 60 23.16 25.48 1.14
C THR A 60 23.17 24.96 -0.28
N VAL A 61 22.07 24.32 -0.68
CA VAL A 61 21.83 23.96 -2.08
C VAL A 61 22.11 25.23 -2.88
N SER A 62 23.09 25.19 -3.79
CA SER A 62 23.40 26.37 -4.59
C SER A 62 22.15 26.77 -5.35
N SER A 63 21.85 28.06 -5.43
CA SER A 63 20.65 28.56 -6.11
C SER A 63 20.55 28.08 -7.57
N SER A 64 21.69 27.75 -8.18
CA SER A 64 21.75 27.12 -9.50
C SER A 64 21.12 25.73 -9.57
N VAL A 65 21.16 24.95 -8.49
CA VAL A 65 20.59 23.59 -8.44
C VAL A 65 19.10 23.65 -8.13
N THR A 66 18.66 24.62 -7.32
CA THR A 66 17.23 24.87 -7.13
C THR A 66 16.58 25.37 -8.42
N ASP A 67 17.23 26.28 -9.14
CA ASP A 67 16.74 26.76 -10.44
C ASP A 67 16.73 25.63 -11.49
N ALA A 68 17.75 24.76 -11.49
CA ALA A 68 17.78 23.61 -12.39
C ALA A 68 16.67 22.60 -12.08
N LEU A 69 16.39 22.33 -10.81
CA LEU A 69 15.29 21.45 -10.39
C LEU A 69 13.93 22.07 -10.70
N GLU A 70 13.76 23.37 -10.50
CA GLU A 70 12.52 24.06 -10.86
C GLU A 70 12.31 24.10 -12.37
N SER A 71 13.38 24.31 -13.16
CA SER A 71 13.31 24.21 -14.62
C SER A 71 12.96 22.80 -15.09
N PHE A 72 13.49 21.77 -14.43
CA PHE A 72 13.19 20.38 -14.78
C PHE A 72 11.75 20.01 -14.44
N MET A 73 11.25 20.41 -13.27
CA MET A 73 9.84 20.22 -12.91
C MET A 73 8.89 20.99 -13.84
N MET A 74 9.30 22.16 -14.30
CA MET A 74 8.51 22.96 -15.24
C MET A 74 8.53 22.33 -16.64
N GLU A 75 9.67 21.80 -17.09
CA GLU A 75 9.79 21.06 -18.35
C GLU A 75 8.97 19.76 -18.32
N GLU A 76 8.99 19.01 -17.22
CA GLU A 76 8.18 17.79 -17.05
C GLU A 76 6.67 18.10 -17.09
N ARG A 77 6.23 19.18 -16.43
CA ARG A 77 4.83 19.63 -16.51
C ARG A 77 4.44 20.05 -17.92
N VAL A 78 5.34 20.70 -18.65
CA VAL A 78 5.12 21.06 -20.05
C VAL A 78 5.06 19.79 -20.90
N GLN A 79 5.95 18.81 -20.69
CA GLN A 79 5.92 17.53 -21.41
C GLN A 79 4.60 16.78 -21.17
N VAL A 80 4.15 16.67 -19.92
CA VAL A 80 2.87 16.02 -19.59
C VAL A 80 1.69 16.79 -20.22
N ALA A 81 1.69 18.12 -20.16
CA ALA A 81 0.65 18.92 -20.80
C ALA A 81 0.65 18.78 -22.34
N THR A 82 1.83 18.69 -22.96
CA THR A 82 1.95 18.44 -24.41
C THR A 82 1.52 17.04 -24.77
N GLU A 83 1.84 16.02 -23.97
CA GLU A 83 1.38 14.64 -24.19
C GLU A 83 -0.13 14.51 -24.02
N GLU A 84 -0.73 15.18 -23.04
CA GLU A 84 -2.18 15.25 -22.87
C GLU A 84 -2.85 15.96 -24.06
N GLN A 85 -2.27 17.06 -24.53
CA GLN A 85 -2.78 17.79 -25.68
C GLN A 85 -2.62 16.99 -26.99
N GLU A 86 -1.51 16.27 -27.17
CA GLU A 86 -1.32 15.33 -28.28
C GLU A 86 -2.28 14.15 -28.21
N ARG A 87 -2.60 13.64 -27.02
CA ARG A 87 -3.65 12.61 -26.83
C ARG A 87 -5.01 13.14 -27.26
N ILE A 88 -5.40 14.35 -26.83
CA ILE A 88 -6.67 14.97 -27.21
C ILE A 88 -6.70 15.22 -28.74
N GLU A 89 -5.60 15.68 -29.33
CA GLU A 89 -5.51 15.86 -30.79
C GLU A 89 -5.54 14.53 -31.55
N ALA A 90 -4.92 13.47 -31.03
CA ALA A 90 -4.96 12.13 -31.61
C ALA A 90 -6.38 11.55 -31.55
N GLU A 91 -7.11 11.77 -30.46
CA GLU A 91 -8.52 11.41 -30.33
C GLU A 91 -9.39 12.17 -31.35
N GLN A 92 -9.19 13.48 -31.51
CA GLN A 92 -9.88 14.29 -32.52
C GLN A 92 -9.52 13.89 -33.97
N ARG A 93 -8.27 13.52 -34.24
CA ARG A 93 -7.81 12.99 -35.54
C ARG A 93 -8.38 11.60 -35.82
N SER A 94 -8.60 10.77 -34.78
CA SER A 94 -9.24 9.46 -34.93
C SER A 94 -10.73 9.57 -35.29
N LEU A 95 -11.42 10.59 -34.77
CA LEU A 95 -12.82 10.89 -35.08
C LEU A 95 -12.98 11.46 -36.51
N SER A 96 -12.10 12.36 -36.94
CA SER A 96 -12.10 12.88 -38.32
C SER A 96 -11.62 11.87 -39.36
N GLY A 97 -10.74 10.92 -38.99
CA GLY A 97 -10.33 9.79 -39.83
C GLY A 97 -11.48 8.79 -40.12
N ARG A 98 -12.43 8.65 -39.19
CA ARG A 98 -13.66 7.85 -39.40
C ARG A 98 -14.62 8.52 -40.39
N LEU A 99 -14.70 9.85 -40.40
CA LEU A 99 -15.49 10.62 -41.39
C LEU A 99 -14.87 10.61 -42.79
N ARG A 100 -13.54 10.59 -42.92
CA ARG A 100 -12.85 10.45 -44.22
C ARG A 100 -12.97 9.06 -44.87
N ARG A 101 -13.41 8.03 -44.15
CA ARG A 101 -13.75 6.73 -44.77
C ARG A 101 -15.14 6.71 -45.42
N LEU A 102 -16.02 7.66 -45.06
CA LEU A 102 -17.36 7.79 -45.64
C LEU A 102 -17.44 8.74 -46.85
N VAL A 103 -16.41 9.57 -47.06
CA VAL A 103 -16.31 10.47 -48.22
C VAL A 103 -15.01 10.17 -48.95
N GLY A 104 -15.13 9.64 -50.17
CA GLY A 104 -14.05 9.09 -50.97
C GLY A 104 -12.84 10.01 -51.15
N LYS A 105 -11.67 9.39 -51.27
CA LYS A 105 -10.38 10.02 -51.60
C LYS A 105 -10.45 10.78 -52.93
N PRO A 106 -10.04 12.05 -52.99
CA PRO A 106 -9.46 12.59 -54.21
C PRO A 106 -7.99 12.18 -54.34
N VAL A 107 -7.58 12.11 -55.60
CA VAL A 107 -6.33 11.55 -56.13
C VAL A 107 -5.14 12.50 -55.89
N LYS A 108 -3.97 11.84 -55.83
CA LYS A 108 -2.59 12.25 -55.58
C LYS A 108 -2.01 13.22 -56.63
N GLU A 109 -1.14 14.14 -56.21
CA GLU A 109 0.05 14.55 -56.97
C GLU A 109 1.25 14.69 -56.01
N PRO A 110 2.47 14.27 -56.42
CA PRO A 110 3.70 14.41 -55.65
C PRO A 110 4.43 15.72 -56.01
N ASP A 111 5.29 16.25 -55.13
CA ASP A 111 6.77 16.29 -55.27
C ASP A 111 7.39 17.26 -54.20
N PRO A 112 8.71 17.53 -54.13
CA PRO A 112 9.56 17.13 -53.01
C PRO A 112 10.18 18.30 -52.22
N THR A 113 10.68 18.04 -51.01
CA THR A 113 11.85 18.71 -50.37
C THR A 113 12.05 18.09 -48.97
N ASN A 114 13.17 17.38 -48.77
CA ASN A 114 14.32 17.81 -47.95
C ASN A 114 13.97 18.23 -46.51
N VAL A 115 14.49 17.51 -45.52
CA VAL A 115 15.71 17.89 -44.78
C VAL A 115 16.10 16.71 -43.86
N ASP A 116 17.28 16.15 -44.13
CA ASP A 116 18.10 15.37 -43.20
C ASP A 116 18.51 16.23 -42.00
N LEU A 117 18.29 15.76 -40.77
CA LEU A 117 19.06 16.21 -39.61
C LEU A 117 19.57 15.04 -38.79
N ARG A 118 20.89 14.90 -38.92
CA ARG A 118 21.82 13.94 -38.35
C ARG A 118 22.44 14.58 -37.10
N MET A 119 22.27 13.97 -35.93
CA MET A 119 23.05 14.22 -34.71
C MET A 119 23.15 12.87 -33.99
N GLY A 120 24.27 12.38 -33.48
CA GLY A 120 25.57 12.97 -33.21
C GLY A 120 26.13 12.16 -32.06
N LYS A 121 26.91 11.11 -32.37
CA LYS A 121 27.64 10.29 -31.39
C LYS A 121 28.66 11.18 -30.67
N MET A 122 28.69 11.12 -29.34
CA MET A 122 29.85 11.55 -28.56
C MET A 122 30.23 10.44 -27.58
N ASP A 123 31.44 9.92 -27.81
CA ASP A 123 32.24 9.14 -26.88
C ASP A 123 32.82 10.07 -25.80
N ILE A 124 32.85 9.61 -24.55
CA ILE A 124 33.70 10.18 -23.50
C ILE A 124 34.41 9.03 -22.81
N ASP A 125 35.62 8.77 -23.27
CA ASP A 125 36.64 8.01 -22.57
C ASP A 125 37.47 8.94 -21.68
N SER A 126 38.00 8.33 -20.62
CA SER A 126 39.23 8.68 -19.88
C SER A 126 39.16 9.78 -18.82
N ILE A 127 39.12 9.36 -17.56
CA ILE A 127 40.01 9.92 -16.53
C ILE A 127 40.61 8.76 -15.73
N SER A 128 41.92 8.60 -15.88
CA SER A 128 42.78 7.71 -15.12
C SER A 128 43.65 8.56 -14.20
N LEU A 129 43.61 8.35 -12.88
CA LEU A 129 44.63 8.87 -11.96
C LEU A 129 44.86 7.88 -10.80
N SER A 130 45.84 6.99 -11.04
CA SER A 130 46.96 6.62 -10.16
C SER A 130 46.78 6.50 -8.63
N SER A 131 47.13 5.30 -8.14
CA SER A 131 47.58 4.98 -6.78
C SER A 131 48.82 5.80 -6.34
N PRO A 132 49.21 5.75 -5.05
CA PRO A 132 50.24 4.76 -4.72
C PRO A 132 50.07 4.06 -3.35
N ALA A 133 50.66 2.87 -3.28
CA ALA A 133 50.86 2.08 -2.08
C ALA A 133 51.90 2.69 -1.12
N THR A 134 51.77 2.41 0.18
CA THR A 134 52.90 2.34 1.11
C THR A 134 52.66 1.26 2.17
N ARG A 135 53.67 0.40 2.34
CA ARG A 135 53.79 -0.70 3.32
C ARG A 135 54.44 -0.21 4.63
N SER A 136 54.43 -1.11 5.62
CA SER A 136 55.28 -1.21 6.83
C SER A 136 54.70 -0.60 8.11
N SER A 137 55.01 -1.05 9.33
CA SER A 137 55.46 -2.34 9.90
C SER A 137 55.31 -2.22 11.43
N THR A 138 55.07 -3.34 12.09
CA THR A 138 55.23 -3.64 13.54
C THR A 138 56.00 -2.63 14.42
N SER A 139 55.46 -2.28 15.59
CA SER A 139 56.22 -2.36 16.85
C SER A 139 55.30 -2.43 18.09
N VAL A 140 55.73 -3.25 19.05
CA VAL A 140 55.17 -3.42 20.39
C VAL A 140 55.80 -2.40 21.34
N ARG A 141 55.01 -1.78 22.24
CA ARG A 141 55.42 -1.44 23.62
C ARG A 141 54.25 -0.94 24.49
N ARG A 142 53.98 -1.67 25.58
CA ARG A 142 53.46 -1.14 26.87
C ARG A 142 54.66 -0.50 27.61
N PRO A 143 54.53 0.49 28.53
CA PRO A 143 53.67 0.41 29.72
C PRO A 143 53.16 1.74 30.36
N ARG A 144 52.50 1.56 31.53
CA ARG A 144 52.42 2.40 32.74
C ARG A 144 51.18 3.28 32.98
N ARG A 145 50.58 2.95 34.14
CA ARG A 145 49.49 3.61 34.89
C ARG A 145 49.84 5.07 35.24
N SER A 146 48.86 5.97 35.12
CA SER A 146 48.70 7.10 36.04
C SER A 146 47.21 7.32 36.36
N VAL A 147 46.98 7.65 37.61
CA VAL A 147 45.72 7.65 38.35
C VAL A 147 44.96 8.96 38.14
N TRP A 148 43.63 8.87 38.09
CA TRP A 148 42.61 9.92 38.32
C TRP A 148 42.96 11.38 37.99
N SER A 149 42.45 11.83 36.85
CA SER A 149 41.52 12.96 36.82
C SER A 149 40.31 12.49 35.99
N HIS A 150 39.10 12.93 36.30
CA HIS A 150 37.85 12.39 35.74
C HIS A 150 37.25 13.25 34.58
N PRO A 151 37.96 13.60 33.48
CA PRO A 151 37.28 14.09 32.27
C PRO A 151 36.67 12.93 31.47
N ALA A 152 37.21 11.70 31.58
CA ALA A 152 36.71 10.54 30.84
C ALA A 152 35.30 10.07 31.27
N LEU A 153 34.88 10.37 32.50
CA LEU A 153 33.55 10.00 32.99
C LEU A 153 32.47 10.95 32.41
N TRP A 154 32.81 12.24 32.25
CA TRP A 154 31.94 13.20 31.56
C TRP A 154 31.76 12.90 30.08
N ILE A 155 32.79 12.39 29.41
CA ILE A 155 32.72 11.97 27.99
C ILE A 155 31.67 10.86 27.78
N VAL A 156 31.42 10.01 28.78
CA VAL A 156 30.40 8.94 28.68
C VAL A 156 29.03 9.40 29.20
N LEU A 157 28.97 10.24 30.23
CA LEU A 157 27.69 10.69 30.80
C LEU A 157 26.95 11.69 29.91
N VAL A 158 27.66 12.61 29.26
CA VAL A 158 27.05 13.63 28.38
C VAL A 158 26.27 13.02 27.21
N PRO A 159 26.79 12.05 26.42
CA PRO A 159 26.01 11.45 25.35
C PRO A 159 24.81 10.66 25.86
N ILE A 160 24.92 9.96 26.99
CA ILE A 160 23.78 9.24 27.60
C ILE A 160 22.68 10.23 28.01
N PHE A 161 23.05 11.35 28.62
CA PHE A 161 22.10 12.40 29.00
C PHE A 161 21.43 13.05 27.79
N LEU A 162 22.18 13.32 26.70
CA LEU A 162 21.63 13.85 25.46
C LEU A 162 20.66 12.88 24.78
N ILE A 163 20.98 11.59 24.73
CA ILE A 163 20.07 10.55 24.20
C ILE A 163 18.79 10.48 25.03
N MET A 164 18.91 10.48 26.36
CA MET A 164 17.75 10.46 27.25
C MET A 164 16.87 11.72 27.07
N MET A 165 17.48 12.90 26.96
CA MET A 165 16.77 14.16 26.66
C MET A 165 16.09 14.14 25.29
N TYR A 166 16.71 13.53 24.27
CA TYR A 166 16.09 13.38 22.95
C TYR A 166 14.81 12.55 23.01
N PHE A 167 14.84 11.39 23.68
CA PHE A 167 13.65 10.56 23.83
C PHE A 167 12.57 11.20 24.73
N LEU A 168 12.97 11.94 25.77
CA LEU A 168 12.03 12.71 26.58
C LEU A 168 11.39 13.86 25.78
N ALA A 169 12.17 14.56 24.96
CA ALA A 169 11.65 15.60 24.07
C ALA A 169 10.70 15.02 23.02
N ASP A 170 11.02 13.88 22.41
CA ASP A 170 10.17 13.22 21.43
C ASP A 170 8.88 12.67 22.07
N ALA A 171 8.96 12.07 23.26
CA ALA A 171 7.78 11.64 24.01
C ALA A 171 6.89 12.81 24.47
N LEU A 172 7.50 13.93 24.88
CA LEU A 172 6.77 15.15 25.23
C LEU A 172 6.17 15.80 23.99
N TRP A 173 6.88 15.83 22.86
CA TRP A 173 6.42 16.41 21.60
C TRP A 173 5.29 15.58 20.97
N THR A 174 5.41 14.26 20.95
CA THR A 174 4.33 13.36 20.53
C THR A 174 3.15 13.37 21.51
N GLY A 175 3.37 13.57 22.81
CA GLY A 175 2.30 13.78 23.78
C GLY A 175 1.57 15.11 23.62
N LEU A 176 2.31 16.21 23.36
CA LEU A 176 1.74 17.54 23.16
C LEU A 176 1.11 17.73 21.78
N HIS A 177 1.71 17.20 20.71
CA HIS A 177 1.20 17.34 19.34
C HIS A 177 0.36 16.17 18.86
N GLY A 178 0.52 14.97 19.42
CA GLY A 178 -0.39 13.84 19.17
C GLY A 178 -1.82 14.14 19.62
N ASN A 179 -2.00 15.11 20.53
CA ASN A 179 -3.30 15.62 20.94
C ASN A 179 -3.76 16.87 20.17
N GLN A 180 -2.91 17.47 19.32
CA GLN A 180 -3.24 18.70 18.57
C GLN A 180 -3.74 18.45 17.15
N ASN A 181 -3.60 17.23 16.61
CA ASN A 181 -4.18 16.89 15.30
C ASN A 181 -5.68 16.50 15.34
N GLY A 182 -6.40 16.78 16.44
CA GLY A 182 -7.83 16.45 16.53
C GLY A 182 -8.67 17.34 17.43
N ALA A 183 -8.10 18.34 18.11
CA ALA A 183 -8.88 19.32 18.83
C ALA A 183 -9.19 20.49 17.88
N TYR A 184 -10.14 20.27 16.96
CA TYR A 184 -10.99 21.38 16.56
C TYR A 184 -11.52 21.95 17.87
N VAL A 185 -11.10 23.16 18.22
CA VAL A 185 -11.64 23.90 19.35
C VAL A 185 -13.11 24.12 19.02
N LEU A 186 -13.95 23.18 19.47
CA LEU A 186 -15.40 23.29 19.50
C LEU A 186 -15.68 24.44 20.47
N THR A 187 -15.69 25.65 19.93
CA THR A 187 -16.14 26.86 20.60
C THR A 187 -17.63 26.75 20.86
N ASP A 188 -18.08 25.90 21.80
CA ASP A 188 -19.43 25.78 22.37
C ASP A 188 -20.62 25.83 21.37
N SER A 189 -20.33 25.71 20.08
CA SER A 189 -21.29 25.61 19.00
C SER A 189 -21.67 24.15 19.03
N ARG A 190 -22.87 23.88 19.56
CA ARG A 190 -23.53 22.58 19.47
C ARG A 190 -23.26 22.01 18.08
N PHE A 191 -22.47 20.94 18.00
CA PHE A 191 -22.11 20.31 16.74
C PHE A 191 -23.41 19.80 16.10
N SER A 192 -23.92 20.54 15.12
CA SER A 192 -25.13 20.17 14.41
C SER A 192 -24.80 19.01 13.48
N ASN A 193 -25.53 17.90 13.61
CA ASN A 193 -25.30 16.72 12.82
C ASN A 193 -25.85 16.90 11.39
N ARG A 194 -24.97 17.21 10.45
CA ARG A 194 -25.30 17.42 9.02
C ARG A 194 -25.22 16.15 8.18
N ALA A 195 -25.08 14.97 8.79
CA ALA A 195 -24.86 13.73 8.05
C ALA A 195 -26.01 13.38 7.08
N LEU A 196 -27.26 13.62 7.46
CA LEU A 196 -28.41 13.38 6.59
C LEU A 196 -28.48 14.36 5.41
N GLU A 197 -28.10 15.62 5.63
CA GLU A 197 -28.02 16.61 4.55
C GLU A 197 -26.97 16.19 3.52
N GLN A 198 -25.80 15.77 4.00
CA GLN A 198 -24.69 15.32 3.16
C GLN A 198 -25.06 14.08 2.31
N LEU A 199 -25.86 13.16 2.84
CA LEU A 199 -26.39 12.04 2.05
C LEU A 199 -27.28 12.50 0.90
N ILE A 200 -28.04 13.58 1.08
CA ILE A 200 -28.98 14.09 0.08
C ILE A 200 -28.24 14.91 -0.98
N GLU A 201 -27.25 15.71 -0.57
CA GLU A 201 -26.53 16.63 -1.46
C GLU A 201 -25.47 15.91 -2.31
N ASP A 202 -24.56 15.17 -1.67
CA ASP A 202 -23.38 14.62 -2.33
C ASP A 202 -23.55 13.15 -2.75
N GLY A 203 -24.45 12.42 -2.07
CA GLY A 203 -24.57 10.97 -2.22
C GLY A 203 -23.34 10.18 -1.74
N ASP A 204 -22.41 10.83 -1.01
CA ASP A 204 -21.26 10.16 -0.41
C ASP A 204 -21.62 9.57 0.94
N TYR A 205 -21.99 8.28 0.90
CA TYR A 205 -22.35 7.49 2.08
C TYR A 205 -21.20 7.37 3.09
N VAL A 206 -19.94 7.31 2.64
CA VAL A 206 -18.79 7.16 3.53
C VAL A 206 -18.58 8.45 4.30
N ALA A 207 -18.53 9.59 3.61
CA ALA A 207 -18.33 10.88 4.25
C ALA A 207 -19.48 11.23 5.21
N ALA A 208 -20.73 10.97 4.81
CA ALA A 208 -21.88 11.17 5.69
C ALA A 208 -21.83 10.29 6.95
N HIS A 209 -21.43 9.03 6.81
CA HIS A 209 -21.24 8.12 7.95
C HIS A 209 -20.18 8.63 8.92
N GLU A 210 -19.05 9.12 8.41
CA GLU A 210 -18.01 9.71 9.24
C GLU A 210 -18.49 10.95 9.99
N THR A 211 -19.22 11.84 9.31
CA THR A 211 -19.85 13.02 9.91
C THR A 211 -20.81 12.62 11.04
N ALA A 212 -21.62 11.57 10.85
CA ALA A 212 -22.54 11.07 11.87
C ALA A 212 -21.78 10.53 13.10
N LEU A 213 -20.70 9.77 12.89
CA LEU A 213 -19.88 9.26 13.98
C LEU A 213 -19.12 10.38 14.72
N LEU A 214 -18.67 11.42 14.01
CA LEU A 214 -18.07 12.60 14.62
C LEU A 214 -19.10 13.35 15.47
N ALA A 215 -20.35 13.49 15.00
CA ALA A 215 -21.43 14.09 15.77
C ALA A 215 -21.71 13.36 17.08
N LEU A 216 -21.76 12.02 17.01
CA LEU A 216 -21.94 11.15 18.17
C LEU A 216 -20.79 11.27 19.17
N LYS A 217 -19.54 11.34 18.68
CA LYS A 217 -18.36 11.54 19.54
C LYS A 217 -18.36 12.91 20.21
N ALA A 218 -18.80 13.95 19.51
CA ALA A 218 -18.88 15.31 20.03
C ALA A 218 -20.03 15.48 21.05
N SER A 219 -21.19 14.90 20.76
CA SER A 219 -22.37 14.96 21.63
C SER A 219 -23.26 13.72 21.49
N ASP A 220 -23.36 12.95 22.57
CA ASP A 220 -24.14 11.72 22.61
C ASP A 220 -25.61 12.00 22.97
N THR A 221 -26.34 12.60 22.02
CA THR A 221 -27.79 12.89 22.15
C THR A 221 -28.63 11.80 21.50
N ALA A 222 -29.88 11.63 21.95
CA ALA A 222 -30.81 10.67 21.35
C ALA A 222 -31.05 10.94 19.85
N GLU A 223 -31.09 12.22 19.46
CA GLU A 223 -31.19 12.65 18.07
C GLU A 223 -29.97 12.20 17.26
N ASN A 224 -28.74 12.44 17.74
CA ASN A 224 -27.53 12.01 17.03
C ASN A 224 -27.44 10.49 16.90
N ARG A 225 -27.91 9.73 17.89
CA ARG A 225 -28.02 8.27 17.79
C ARG A 225 -28.98 7.86 16.70
N SER A 226 -30.18 8.43 16.67
CA SER A 226 -31.16 8.12 15.62
C SER A 226 -30.66 8.47 14.22
N ILE A 227 -29.97 9.60 14.05
CA ILE A 227 -29.35 9.99 12.78
C ILE A 227 -28.26 9.00 12.38
N ALA A 228 -27.36 8.65 13.30
CA ALA A 228 -26.31 7.69 13.00
C ALA A 228 -26.88 6.31 12.62
N ASP A 229 -27.91 5.84 13.32
CA ASP A 229 -28.58 4.58 13.01
C ASP A 229 -29.28 4.62 11.64
N GLU A 230 -29.88 5.76 11.27
CA GLU A 230 -30.46 5.95 9.94
C GLU A 230 -29.39 5.95 8.84
N VAL A 231 -28.29 6.69 9.05
CA VAL A 231 -27.16 6.73 8.11
C VAL A 231 -26.54 5.34 7.95
N ARG A 232 -26.36 4.58 9.04
CA ARG A 232 -25.87 3.19 9.00
C ARG A 232 -26.74 2.32 8.11
N LYS A 233 -28.06 2.34 8.31
CA LYS A 233 -29.01 1.57 7.51
C LYS A 233 -28.90 1.91 6.03
N ARG A 234 -28.89 3.20 5.68
CA ARG A 234 -28.73 3.65 4.29
C ARG A 234 -27.40 3.22 3.68
N CYS A 235 -26.30 3.29 4.45
CA CYS A 235 -24.99 2.80 3.98
C CYS A 235 -25.00 1.29 3.73
N ILE A 236 -25.59 0.51 4.65
CA ILE A 236 -25.73 -0.95 4.52
C ILE A 236 -26.52 -1.30 3.26
N ASP A 237 -27.66 -0.63 3.04
CA ASP A 237 -28.52 -0.89 1.89
C ASP A 237 -27.82 -0.55 0.57
N GLU A 238 -27.12 0.59 0.50
CA GLU A 238 -26.35 1.00 -0.68
C GLU A 238 -25.20 0.03 -0.98
N ILE A 239 -24.42 -0.35 0.04
CA ILE A 239 -23.30 -1.29 -0.11
C ILE A 239 -23.82 -2.64 -0.58
N LYS A 240 -24.97 -3.11 -0.07
CA LYS A 240 -25.61 -4.33 -0.57
C LYS A 240 -26.08 -4.18 -2.01
N ALA A 241 -26.66 -3.04 -2.38
CA ALA A 241 -27.09 -2.77 -3.75
C ALA A 241 -25.92 -2.81 -4.74
N LYS A 242 -24.78 -2.21 -4.38
CA LYS A 242 -23.54 -2.27 -5.18
C LYS A 242 -22.93 -3.67 -5.21
N ALA A 243 -22.83 -4.33 -4.05
CA ALA A 243 -22.25 -5.66 -3.95
C ALA A 243 -23.06 -6.69 -4.74
N TYR A 244 -24.39 -6.62 -4.74
CA TYR A 244 -25.27 -7.58 -5.39
C TYR A 244 -26.02 -6.99 -6.59
N ALA A 245 -25.37 -6.08 -7.32
CA ALA A 245 -25.94 -5.45 -8.50
C ALA A 245 -26.32 -6.48 -9.57
N VAL A 246 -27.46 -6.24 -10.24
CA VAL A 246 -27.95 -7.01 -11.38
C VAL A 246 -28.12 -6.05 -12.57
N PRO A 247 -27.31 -6.15 -13.64
CA PRO A 247 -26.31 -7.19 -13.91
C PRO A 247 -25.08 -7.10 -12.99
N PHE A 248 -24.40 -8.23 -12.80
CA PHE A 248 -23.19 -8.30 -11.99
C PHE A 248 -22.07 -7.47 -12.61
N ASP A 249 -21.46 -6.62 -11.79
CA ASP A 249 -20.27 -5.85 -12.13
C ASP A 249 -19.21 -6.02 -11.04
N MET A 250 -18.04 -6.52 -11.44
CA MET A 250 -16.92 -6.73 -10.53
C MET A 250 -16.39 -5.40 -9.97
N GLU A 251 -16.50 -4.31 -10.72
CA GLU A 251 -16.04 -3.01 -10.24
C GLU A 251 -16.94 -2.47 -9.12
N GLN A 252 -18.26 -2.63 -9.24
CA GLN A 252 -19.20 -2.27 -8.17
C GLN A 252 -18.94 -3.08 -6.89
N LEU A 253 -18.65 -4.38 -7.01
CA LEU A 253 -18.28 -5.21 -5.87
C LEU A 253 -16.97 -4.74 -5.20
N ARG A 254 -15.97 -4.31 -5.98
CA ARG A 254 -14.72 -3.74 -5.45
C ARG A 254 -14.94 -2.40 -4.75
N ILE A 255 -15.77 -1.53 -5.33
CA ILE A 255 -16.16 -0.25 -4.72
C ILE A 255 -16.85 -0.52 -3.38
N ALA A 256 -17.83 -1.43 -3.36
CA ALA A 256 -18.54 -1.83 -2.15
C ALA A 256 -17.58 -2.36 -1.06
N SER A 257 -16.63 -3.23 -1.42
CA SER A 257 -15.61 -3.75 -0.49
C SER A 257 -14.69 -2.67 0.07
N ARG A 258 -14.30 -1.69 -0.75
CA ARG A 258 -13.50 -0.54 -0.30
C ARG A 258 -14.28 0.34 0.67
N GLU A 259 -15.51 0.71 0.31
CA GLU A 259 -16.39 1.56 1.14
C GLU A 259 -16.72 0.90 2.48
N ILE A 260 -17.12 -0.38 2.49
CA ILE A 260 -17.46 -1.08 3.74
C ILE A 260 -16.24 -1.30 4.63
N SER A 261 -15.04 -1.48 4.06
CA SER A 261 -13.81 -1.60 4.86
C SER A 261 -13.46 -0.27 5.53
N GLN A 262 -13.61 0.87 4.83
CA GLN A 262 -13.41 2.20 5.42
C GLN A 262 -14.38 2.46 6.57
N ILE A 263 -15.66 2.15 6.36
CA ILE A 263 -16.72 2.30 7.37
C ILE A 263 -16.49 1.34 8.55
N GLY A 264 -16.24 0.05 8.29
CA GLY A 264 -16.08 -0.99 9.29
C GLY A 264 -14.84 -0.84 10.19
N HIS A 265 -13.81 -0.12 9.74
CA HIS A 265 -12.67 0.26 10.60
C HIS A 265 -13.01 1.38 11.58
N LYS A 266 -13.98 2.25 11.24
CA LYS A 266 -14.35 3.42 12.04
C LYS A 266 -15.54 3.13 12.97
N ASP A 267 -16.48 2.28 12.55
CA ASP A 267 -17.64 1.88 13.34
C ASP A 267 -17.41 0.57 14.12
N ARG A 268 -18.10 0.44 15.26
CA ARG A 268 -18.12 -0.77 16.10
C ARG A 268 -19.43 -1.55 15.98
N ASP A 269 -20.36 -1.08 15.15
CA ASP A 269 -21.63 -1.75 14.92
C ASP A 269 -21.43 -3.20 14.39
N PRO A 270 -22.12 -4.19 14.98
CA PRO A 270 -21.95 -5.59 14.60
C PRO A 270 -22.49 -5.90 13.20
N GLU A 271 -23.54 -5.21 12.74
CA GLU A 271 -24.12 -5.46 11.40
C GLU A 271 -23.16 -5.01 10.31
N ILE A 272 -22.53 -3.84 10.49
CA ILE A 272 -21.50 -3.33 9.57
C ILE A 272 -20.31 -4.30 9.50
N ARG A 273 -19.85 -4.84 10.63
CA ARG A 273 -18.73 -5.80 10.64
C ARG A 273 -19.08 -7.11 9.95
N GLN A 274 -20.29 -7.63 10.20
CA GLN A 274 -20.78 -8.83 9.52
C GLN A 274 -20.87 -8.60 8.01
N LEU A 275 -21.37 -7.43 7.59
CA LEU A 275 -21.44 -7.07 6.18
C LEU A 275 -20.03 -6.93 5.57
N MET A 276 -19.10 -6.29 6.27
CA MET A 276 -17.70 -6.16 5.86
C MET A 276 -17.06 -7.54 5.61
N ASP A 277 -17.22 -8.47 6.55
CA ASP A 277 -16.69 -9.82 6.43
C ASP A 277 -17.36 -10.60 5.28
N ALA A 278 -18.67 -10.44 5.10
CA ALA A 278 -19.43 -11.06 4.01
C ALA A 278 -18.96 -10.53 2.63
N VAL A 279 -18.88 -9.21 2.45
CA VAL A 279 -18.43 -8.58 1.20
C VAL A 279 -16.96 -8.89 0.90
N ASN A 280 -16.09 -8.91 1.91
CA ASN A 280 -14.69 -9.25 1.70
C ASN A 280 -14.49 -10.73 1.35
N ARG A 281 -15.28 -11.64 1.95
CA ARG A 281 -15.32 -13.05 1.54
C ARG A 281 -15.84 -13.18 0.11
N GLU A 282 -16.86 -12.40 -0.24
CA GLU A 282 -17.46 -12.36 -1.56
C GLU A 282 -16.43 -11.99 -2.64
N VAL A 283 -15.68 -10.91 -2.42
CA VAL A 283 -14.55 -10.51 -3.29
C VAL A 283 -13.49 -11.63 -3.37
N GLY A 284 -13.20 -12.29 -2.24
CA GLY A 284 -12.24 -13.39 -2.17
C GLY A 284 -12.51 -14.53 -3.15
N TYR A 285 -13.77 -14.87 -3.39
CA TYR A 285 -14.14 -15.93 -4.34
C TYR A 285 -13.72 -15.62 -5.78
N PHE A 286 -13.61 -14.34 -6.15
CA PHE A 286 -13.19 -13.91 -7.50
C PHE A 286 -11.68 -13.72 -7.63
N TYR A 287 -10.91 -13.89 -6.55
CA TYR A 287 -9.45 -13.83 -6.60
C TYR A 287 -8.84 -15.19 -6.88
N PHE A 288 -8.86 -15.56 -8.16
CA PHE A 288 -8.16 -16.73 -8.69
C PHE A 288 -7.55 -16.44 -10.06
N ILE A 289 -6.59 -17.27 -10.45
CA ILE A 289 -5.87 -17.16 -11.72
C ILE A 289 -5.90 -18.53 -12.40
N LEU A 290 -6.33 -18.56 -13.66
CA LEU A 290 -6.23 -19.75 -14.49
C LEU A 290 -4.77 -19.98 -14.91
N GLN A 291 -4.15 -21.04 -14.41
CA GLN A 291 -2.72 -21.31 -14.58
C GLN A 291 -2.44 -22.25 -15.76
N LYS A 292 -3.19 -23.35 -15.83
CA LYS A 292 -3.01 -24.39 -16.86
C LYS A 292 -4.38 -24.89 -17.34
N ILE A 293 -4.42 -25.25 -18.61
CA ILE A 293 -5.56 -25.91 -19.26
C ILE A 293 -5.00 -27.14 -19.97
N ASP A 294 -5.57 -28.31 -19.68
CA ASP A 294 -5.29 -29.55 -20.38
C ASP A 294 -6.51 -29.98 -21.18
N LEU A 295 -6.44 -29.75 -22.50
CA LEU A 295 -7.50 -30.11 -23.43
C LEU A 295 -7.65 -31.63 -23.62
N THR A 296 -6.62 -32.42 -23.29
CA THR A 296 -6.69 -33.87 -23.48
C THR A 296 -7.55 -34.54 -22.40
N ASN A 297 -7.45 -34.03 -21.17
CA ASN A 297 -8.21 -34.51 -20.02
C ASN A 297 -9.44 -33.67 -19.71
N ALA A 298 -9.68 -32.60 -20.48
CA ALA A 298 -10.69 -31.57 -20.18
C ALA A 298 -10.60 -31.08 -18.73
N SER A 299 -9.37 -30.80 -18.26
CA SER A 299 -9.11 -30.28 -16.92
C SER A 299 -8.45 -28.91 -16.95
N ALA A 300 -8.70 -28.12 -15.91
CA ALA A 300 -8.12 -26.81 -15.72
C ALA A 300 -7.60 -26.68 -14.29
N THR A 301 -6.41 -26.09 -14.14
CA THR A 301 -5.81 -25.82 -12.84
C THR A 301 -5.88 -24.33 -12.53
N PHE A 302 -6.51 -23.99 -11.41
CA PHE A 302 -6.63 -22.64 -10.90
C PHE A 302 -5.72 -22.45 -9.70
N ARG A 303 -5.08 -21.29 -9.62
CA ARG A 303 -4.40 -20.82 -8.43
C ARG A 303 -5.33 -19.89 -7.66
N LEU A 304 -5.61 -20.25 -6.41
CA LEU A 304 -6.47 -19.53 -5.50
C LEU A 304 -5.66 -18.49 -4.73
N ASN A 305 -6.19 -17.28 -4.62
CA ASN A 305 -5.69 -16.21 -3.75
C ASN A 305 -6.79 -15.73 -2.80
N ASN A 306 -7.61 -16.67 -2.33
CA ASN A 306 -8.69 -16.42 -1.40
C ASN A 306 -8.17 -16.70 0.03
N PRO A 307 -8.17 -15.73 0.95
CA PRO A 307 -7.69 -15.94 2.32
C PRO A 307 -8.60 -16.85 3.14
N SER A 308 -9.82 -17.12 2.68
CA SER A 308 -10.80 -17.96 3.38
C SER A 308 -10.58 -19.46 3.13
N THR A 309 -9.86 -19.82 2.07
CA THR A 309 -9.54 -21.20 1.69
C THR A 309 -8.09 -21.52 2.00
N THR A 310 -7.83 -22.72 2.52
CA THR A 310 -6.47 -23.18 2.82
C THR A 310 -5.74 -23.69 1.57
N GLU A 311 -6.50 -24.09 0.56
CA GLU A 311 -6.00 -24.61 -0.70
C GLU A 311 -5.49 -23.47 -1.58
N LYS A 312 -4.30 -23.66 -2.16
CA LYS A 312 -3.66 -22.67 -3.03
C LYS A 312 -3.89 -22.96 -4.51
N GLU A 313 -4.14 -24.22 -4.85
CA GLU A 313 -4.36 -24.68 -6.21
C GLU A 313 -5.48 -25.72 -6.19
N GLU A 314 -6.36 -25.66 -7.18
CA GLU A 314 -7.51 -26.56 -7.34
C GLU A 314 -7.57 -26.96 -8.83
N GLU A 315 -7.65 -28.27 -9.09
CA GLU A 315 -7.85 -28.81 -10.43
C GLU A 315 -9.30 -29.23 -10.59
N VAL A 316 -9.93 -28.82 -11.69
CA VAL A 316 -11.36 -29.02 -11.95
C VAL A 316 -11.60 -29.49 -13.37
N GLN A 317 -12.65 -30.28 -13.57
CA GLN A 317 -13.15 -30.73 -14.88
C GLN A 317 -14.51 -30.08 -15.21
N GLU A 318 -14.97 -30.27 -16.45
CA GLU A 318 -16.32 -29.84 -16.83
C GLU A 318 -17.39 -30.54 -15.98
N GLY A 319 -18.28 -29.76 -15.36
CA GLY A 319 -19.30 -30.23 -14.43
C GLY A 319 -18.91 -30.17 -12.95
N ASP A 320 -17.63 -29.95 -12.63
CA ASP A 320 -17.18 -29.82 -11.24
C ASP A 320 -17.52 -28.46 -10.63
N LEU A 321 -17.54 -28.43 -9.29
CA LEU A 321 -17.86 -27.25 -8.48
C LEU A 321 -16.57 -26.63 -7.94
N PHE A 322 -16.04 -25.63 -8.63
CA PHE A 322 -14.85 -24.87 -8.24
C PHE A 322 -15.11 -23.98 -7.02
N GLN A 323 -14.22 -24.01 -6.02
CA GLN A 323 -14.37 -23.32 -4.73
C GLN A 323 -15.74 -23.54 -4.05
N GLN A 324 -16.37 -24.68 -4.30
CA GLN A 324 -17.73 -25.00 -3.83
C GLN A 324 -18.82 -24.00 -4.27
N ARG A 325 -18.58 -23.23 -5.32
CA ARG A 325 -19.47 -22.13 -5.73
C ARG A 325 -19.65 -22.02 -7.23
N PHE A 326 -18.59 -22.13 -8.00
CA PHE A 326 -18.64 -21.90 -9.43
C PHE A 326 -18.74 -23.24 -10.15
N LEU A 327 -19.83 -23.48 -10.87
CA LEU A 327 -19.98 -24.65 -11.71
C LEU A 327 -19.17 -24.45 -13.00
N VAL A 328 -18.25 -25.36 -13.29
CA VAL A 328 -17.50 -25.34 -14.55
C VAL A 328 -18.42 -25.81 -15.66
N THR A 329 -18.81 -24.91 -16.56
CA THR A 329 -19.73 -25.25 -17.65
C THR A 329 -18.99 -25.73 -18.88
N ARG A 330 -17.84 -25.13 -19.20
CA ARG A 330 -17.04 -25.47 -20.38
C ARG A 330 -15.59 -25.05 -20.24
N ILE A 331 -14.69 -25.89 -20.72
CA ILE A 331 -13.25 -25.61 -20.82
C ILE A 331 -12.90 -25.39 -22.30
N LEU A 332 -12.37 -24.21 -22.62
CA LEU A 332 -11.91 -23.82 -23.96
C LEU A 332 -10.37 -23.79 -23.98
N SER A 333 -9.78 -23.58 -25.16
CA SER A 333 -8.31 -23.58 -25.32
C SER A 333 -7.57 -22.50 -24.53
N ASP A 334 -8.22 -21.38 -24.24
CA ASP A 334 -7.63 -20.18 -23.62
C ASP A 334 -8.42 -19.69 -22.39
N SER A 335 -9.59 -20.27 -22.16
CA SER A 335 -10.56 -19.76 -21.20
C SER A 335 -11.43 -20.86 -20.62
N VAL A 336 -12.01 -20.59 -19.45
CA VAL A 336 -12.95 -21.49 -18.78
C VAL A 336 -14.21 -20.70 -18.47
N ALA A 337 -15.34 -21.21 -18.92
CA ALA A 337 -16.65 -20.68 -18.61
C ALA A 337 -17.12 -21.28 -17.28
N LEU A 338 -17.47 -20.39 -16.36
CA LEU A 338 -17.92 -20.70 -15.01
C LEU A 338 -19.32 -20.10 -14.82
N ARG A 339 -20.17 -20.77 -14.06
CA ARG A 339 -21.49 -20.26 -13.67
C ARG A 339 -21.58 -20.15 -12.16
N ASP A 340 -21.94 -18.98 -11.65
CA ASP A 340 -22.13 -18.78 -10.21
C ASP A 340 -23.42 -19.48 -9.75
N THR A 341 -23.31 -20.30 -8.70
CA THR A 341 -24.43 -21.02 -8.09
C THR A 341 -24.99 -20.33 -6.84
N ALA A 342 -24.36 -19.25 -6.37
CA ALA A 342 -24.83 -18.51 -5.20
C ALA A 342 -26.26 -17.97 -5.43
N SER A 343 -27.14 -18.13 -4.44
CA SER A 343 -28.56 -17.76 -4.54
C SER A 343 -28.80 -16.29 -4.92
N GLU A 344 -27.91 -15.40 -4.45
CA GLU A 344 -28.01 -13.95 -4.69
C GLU A 344 -27.55 -13.55 -6.10
N ARG A 345 -26.83 -14.42 -6.82
CA ARG A 345 -26.29 -14.14 -8.17
C ARG A 345 -26.46 -15.31 -9.15
N ALA A 346 -27.44 -16.16 -8.88
CA ALA A 346 -27.62 -17.41 -9.59
C ALA A 346 -27.74 -17.18 -11.09
N GLY A 347 -26.91 -17.89 -11.87
CA GLY A 347 -26.94 -17.84 -13.32
C GLY A 347 -26.03 -16.80 -13.96
N THR A 348 -25.24 -16.04 -13.18
CA THR A 348 -24.19 -15.18 -13.74
C THR A 348 -23.10 -16.04 -14.38
N GLU A 349 -22.83 -15.81 -15.66
CA GLU A 349 -21.75 -16.47 -16.39
C GLU A 349 -20.46 -15.65 -16.29
N LEU A 350 -19.37 -16.31 -15.94
CA LEU A 350 -18.05 -15.75 -15.76
C LEU A 350 -17.12 -16.44 -16.75
N ILE A 351 -16.20 -15.68 -17.34
CA ILE A 351 -15.19 -16.22 -18.26
C ILE A 351 -13.83 -15.92 -17.64
N SER A 352 -13.15 -16.97 -17.18
CA SER A 352 -11.77 -16.88 -16.73
C SER A 352 -10.85 -17.08 -17.92
N ARG A 353 -9.96 -16.14 -18.19
CA ARG A 353 -8.94 -16.26 -19.24
C ARG A 353 -7.58 -16.53 -18.63
N ARG A 354 -6.73 -17.25 -19.36
CA ARG A 354 -5.33 -17.42 -18.97
C ARG A 354 -4.63 -16.05 -19.02
N MET A 355 -3.88 -15.69 -17.98
CA MET A 355 -3.09 -14.46 -18.03
C MET A 355 -2.00 -14.59 -19.09
N GLU A 356 -1.99 -13.67 -20.04
CA GLU A 356 -0.87 -13.50 -20.96
C GLU A 356 0.31 -12.91 -20.19
N ALA A 357 1.52 -13.41 -20.47
CA ALA A 357 2.72 -12.83 -19.89
C ALA A 357 2.85 -11.39 -20.41
N VAL A 358 2.74 -10.41 -19.52
CA VAL A 358 3.05 -9.02 -19.85
C VAL A 358 4.53 -8.96 -20.19
N THR A 359 4.85 -8.85 -21.47
CA THR A 359 6.21 -8.60 -21.94
C THR A 359 6.53 -7.15 -21.59
N ALA A 360 7.39 -6.95 -20.59
CA ALA A 360 7.95 -5.63 -20.32
C ALA A 360 8.84 -5.25 -21.50
N TYR A 361 8.43 -4.26 -22.29
CA TYR A 361 9.20 -3.68 -23.39
C TYR A 361 10.06 -2.54 -22.89
#